data_AF-A0A9R1RU81-F1
#
_entry.id   AF-A0A9R1RU81-F1
#
_cell.length_a   1.000
_cell.length_b   1.000
_cell.length_c   1.000
_cell.angle_alpha   90.00
_cell.angle_beta   90.00
_cell.angle_gamma   90.00
#
_symmetry.space_group_name_H-M   'P 1'
#
loop_
_entity.id
_entity.type
_entity.pdbx_description
1 polymer ?
#
loop_
_entity_poly.entity_id
_entity_poly.type
_entity_poly.pdbx_seq_one_letter_code
_entity_poly.pdbx_strand_id
1 'polypeptide(L)'
;MIEHVGHEYLGEFFACCESYLAEDGIMALQFISVPDERYEQYRRKPDFIKEYIFPGGCLPSLSRVMSAMTTSSRFSIEHVENIGPHYYTTLMCWMDNFTVNRE
;
A
#
# COMPACT_ATOMS: atom_id res chain seq x y z
N MET A 1 -0.70 -3.94 5.17
CA MET A 1 -0.65 -5.17 4.36
C MET A 1 0.47 -5.05 3.33
N ILE A 2 0.24 -4.76 2.05
CA ILE A 2 1.32 -4.59 1.05
C ILE A 2 2.32 -3.48 1.44
N GLU A 3 1.90 -2.50 2.23
CA GLU A 3 2.76 -1.46 2.83
C GLU A 3 3.81 -2.02 3.80
N HIS A 4 3.65 -3.26 4.26
CA HIS A 4 4.56 -3.94 5.19
C HIS A 4 5.19 -5.20 4.57
N VAL A 5 4.92 -5.48 3.29
CA VAL A 5 5.55 -6.59 2.55
C VAL A 5 7.01 -6.27 2.26
N GLY A 6 7.32 -5.00 1.99
CA GLY A 6 8.66 -4.56 1.63
C GLY A 6 8.93 -4.62 0.13
N HIS A 7 9.78 -3.71 -0.34
CA HIS A 7 10.04 -3.48 -1.77
C HIS A 7 10.46 -4.74 -2.53
N GLU A 8 11.26 -5.60 -1.90
CA GLU A 8 11.87 -6.78 -2.52
C GLU A 8 10.86 -7.91 -2.73
N TYR A 9 9.82 -7.96 -1.88
CA TYR A 9 8.88 -9.07 -1.81
C TYR A 9 7.55 -8.81 -2.55
N LEU A 10 7.40 -7.65 -3.22
CA LEU A 10 6.17 -7.32 -3.94
C LEU A 10 5.85 -8.33 -5.05
N GLY A 11 6.86 -8.91 -5.72
CA GLY A 11 6.62 -9.94 -6.74
C GLY A 11 6.07 -11.23 -6.13
N GLU A 12 6.69 -11.71 -5.05
CA GLU A 12 6.24 -12.90 -4.31
C GLU A 12 4.83 -12.71 -3.74
N PHE A 13 4.51 -11.51 -3.26
CA PHE A 13 3.15 -11.15 -2.83
C PHE A 13 2.12 -11.41 -3.93
N PHE A 14 2.34 -10.96 -5.17
CA PHE A 14 1.40 -11.19 -6.26
C PHE A 14 1.35 -12.65 -6.73
N ALA A 15 2.50 -13.33 -6.78
CA ALA A 15 2.55 -14.77 -7.09
C ALA A 15 1.75 -15.60 -6.05
N CYS A 16 1.84 -15.22 -4.78
CA CYS A 16 1.07 -15.80 -3.69
C CYS A 16 -0.43 -15.51 -3.84
N CYS A 17 -0.81 -14.25 -4.10
CA CYS A 17 -2.21 -13.89 -4.35
C CYS A 17 -2.82 -14.71 -5.50
N GLU A 18 -2.10 -14.89 -6.60
CA GLU A 18 -2.57 -15.70 -7.73
C GLU A 18 -2.77 -17.18 -7.34
N SER A 19 -1.87 -17.77 -6.56
CA SER A 19 -1.94 -19.20 -6.22
C SER A 19 -3.13 -19.56 -5.31
N TYR A 20 -3.67 -18.58 -4.57
CA TYR A 20 -4.84 -18.77 -3.71
C TYR A 20 -6.16 -18.36 -4.36
N LEU A 21 -6.12 -17.70 -5.52
CA LEU A 21 -7.33 -17.25 -6.20
C LEU A 21 -7.95 -18.39 -7.01
N ALA A 22 -9.28 -18.49 -7.01
CA ALA A 22 -9.98 -19.40 -7.90
C ALA A 22 -9.75 -19.01 -9.36
N GLU A 23 -9.96 -19.96 -10.29
CA GLU A 23 -10.01 -19.65 -11.72
C GLU A 23 -11.05 -18.54 -11.96
N ASP A 24 -10.66 -17.55 -12.78
CA ASP A 24 -11.44 -16.32 -13.05
C ASP A 24 -11.80 -15.46 -11.83
N GLY A 25 -11.13 -15.67 -10.69
CA GLY A 25 -11.36 -14.88 -9.49
C GLY A 25 -10.87 -13.42 -9.62
N ILE A 26 -11.44 -12.55 -8.77
CA ILE A 26 -11.13 -11.12 -8.72
C ILE A 26 -10.45 -10.78 -7.40
N MET A 27 -9.34 -10.05 -7.47
CA MET A 27 -8.67 -9.47 -6.30
C MET A 27 -8.91 -7.95 -6.26
N ALA A 28 -9.37 -7.45 -5.12
CA ALA A 28 -9.37 -6.02 -4.82
C ALA A 28 -8.19 -5.69 -3.90
N LEU A 29 -7.27 -4.85 -4.37
CA LEU A 29 -6.09 -4.43 -3.63
C LEU A 29 -6.19 -2.93 -3.29
N GLN A 30 -6.44 -2.62 -2.03
CA GLN A 30 -6.36 -1.25 -1.49
C GLN A 30 -5.01 -1.05 -0.79
N PHE A 31 -4.34 0.05 -1.08
CA PHE A 31 -3.07 0.40 -0.43
C PHE A 31 -2.82 1.90 -0.39
N ILE A 32 -2.00 2.34 0.55
CA ILE A 32 -1.49 3.72 0.59
C ILE A 32 -0.31 3.82 -0.39
N SER A 33 -0.38 4.77 -1.34
CA SER A 33 0.67 5.00 -2.33
C SER A 33 1.43 6.30 -2.10
N VAL A 34 2.71 6.32 -2.49
CA VAL A 34 3.46 7.57 -2.67
C VAL A 34 3.60 7.92 -4.16
N PRO A 35 3.71 9.22 -4.52
CA PRO A 35 4.02 9.63 -5.88
C PRO A 35 5.32 8.97 -6.38
N ASP A 36 5.35 8.54 -7.63
CA ASP A 36 6.49 7.83 -8.22
C ASP A 36 7.81 8.59 -8.11
N GLU A 37 7.79 9.90 -8.34
CA GLU A 37 8.95 10.79 -8.19
C GLU A 37 9.57 10.78 -6.78
N ARG A 38 8.77 10.48 -5.76
CA ARG A 38 9.18 10.46 -4.35
C ARG A 38 9.48 9.05 -3.85
N TYR A 39 9.23 8.02 -4.65
CA TYR A 39 9.29 6.63 -4.19
C TYR A 39 10.68 6.23 -3.69
N GLU A 40 11.72 6.47 -4.48
CA GLU A 40 13.09 6.10 -4.07
C GLU A 40 13.56 6.84 -2.81
N GLN A 41 13.20 8.12 -2.68
CA GLN A 41 13.48 8.89 -1.47
C GLN A 41 12.72 8.33 -0.27
N TYR A 42 11.41 8.10 -0.42
CA TYR A 42 10.56 7.60 0.65
C TYR A 42 11.00 6.20 1.10
N ARG A 43 11.41 5.33 0.17
CA ARG A 43 11.89 3.99 0.47
C ARG A 43 13.15 4.00 1.35
N ARG A 44 14.14 4.84 1.03
CA ARG A 44 15.47 4.81 1.65
C ARG A 44 15.59 5.64 2.92
N LYS A 45 14.79 6.70 3.07
CA LYS A 45 14.92 7.63 4.18
C LYS A 45 14.06 7.18 5.39
N PRO A 46 14.62 7.13 6.61
CA PRO A 46 13.83 7.02 7.83
C PRO A 46 13.13 8.35 8.13
N ASP A 47 11.90 8.28 8.63
CA ASP A 47 11.12 9.41 9.10
C ASP A 47 10.39 9.04 10.40
N PHE A 48 9.71 10.01 11.01
CA PHE A 48 8.96 9.81 12.25
C PHE A 48 7.96 8.65 12.15
N ILE A 49 7.28 8.50 11.00
CA ILE A 49 6.29 7.44 10.81
C ILE A 49 6.97 6.08 10.85
N LYS A 50 8.09 5.91 10.14
CA LYS A 50 8.85 4.65 10.15
C LYS A 50 9.53 4.37 11.48
N GLU A 51 9.94 5.39 12.21
CA GLU A 51 10.66 5.19 13.47
C GLU A 51 9.70 4.85 14.62
N TYR A 52 8.55 5.52 14.70
CA TYR A 52 7.68 5.46 15.87
C TYR A 52 6.30 4.83 15.64
N ILE A 53 5.78 4.85 14.41
CA ILE A 53 4.40 4.42 14.14
C ILE A 53 4.36 3.07 13.43
N PHE A 54 5.08 2.93 12.31
CA PHE A 54 5.12 1.73 11.48
C PHE A 54 6.56 1.31 11.15
N PRO A 55 7.30 0.72 12.11
CA PRO A 55 8.62 0.16 11.86
C PRO A 55 8.63 -0.87 10.75
N GLY A 56 9.55 -0.72 9.79
CA GLY A 56 9.64 -1.58 8.61
C GLY A 56 8.64 -1.27 7.49
N GLY A 57 7.71 -0.33 7.69
CA GLY A 57 6.76 0.11 6.67
C GLY A 57 7.45 0.72 5.45
N CYS A 58 7.00 0.32 4.26
CA CYS A 58 7.46 0.82 2.97
C CYS A 58 6.27 1.02 2.03
N LEU A 59 5.84 2.28 1.89
CA LEU A 59 4.79 2.63 0.94
C LEU A 59 5.28 2.44 -0.50
N PRO A 60 4.58 1.65 -1.33
CA PRO A 60 4.93 1.52 -2.74
C PRO A 60 4.40 2.71 -3.56
N SER A 61 4.91 2.88 -4.78
CA SER A 61 4.25 3.70 -5.79
C SER A 61 3.35 2.85 -6.69
N LEU A 62 2.39 3.48 -7.37
CA LEU A 62 1.48 2.77 -8.26
C LEU A 62 2.24 2.02 -9.37
N SER A 63 3.23 2.66 -10.00
CA SER A 63 4.02 1.99 -11.05
C SER A 63 4.79 0.78 -10.53
N ARG A 64 5.33 0.86 -9.30
CA ARG A 64 6.04 -0.25 -8.68
C ARG A 64 5.11 -1.44 -8.43
N VAL A 65 3.90 -1.19 -7.95
CA VAL A 65 2.87 -2.21 -7.72
C VAL A 65 2.47 -2.87 -9.03
N MET A 66 2.14 -2.07 -10.05
CA MET A 66 1.77 -2.58 -11.39
C MET A 66 2.91 -3.39 -12.02
N SER A 67 4.15 -2.92 -11.89
CA SER A 67 5.32 -3.64 -12.38
C SER A 67 5.47 -5.00 -11.68
N ALA A 68 5.44 -5.07 -10.35
CA ALA A 68 5.53 -6.35 -9.64
C ALA A 68 4.39 -7.31 -10.02
N MET A 69 3.16 -6.79 -10.10
CA MET A 69 1.98 -7.59 -10.46
C MET A 69 2.14 -8.21 -11.85
N THR A 70 2.45 -7.41 -12.86
CA THR A 70 2.57 -7.87 -14.26
C THR A 70 3.78 -8.78 -14.50
N THR A 71 4.85 -8.65 -13.70
CA THR A 71 6.05 -9.50 -13.84
C THR A 71 5.94 -10.83 -13.10
N SER A 72 5.07 -10.93 -12.10
CA SER A 72 5.04 -12.07 -11.16
C SER A 72 3.68 -12.75 -11.05
N SER A 73 2.69 -12.32 -11.83
CA SER A 73 1.37 -12.95 -11.91
C SER A 73 0.74 -12.77 -13.29
N ARG A 74 -0.36 -13.49 -13.54
CA ARG A 74 -1.19 -13.30 -14.75
C ARG A 74 -2.30 -12.26 -14.60
N PHE A 75 -2.31 -11.47 -13.53
CA PHE A 75 -3.38 -10.50 -13.28
C PHE A 75 -3.48 -9.40 -14.35
N SER A 76 -4.71 -9.01 -14.68
CA SER A 76 -5.06 -7.82 -15.45
C SER A 76 -5.66 -6.75 -14.53
N ILE A 77 -5.49 -5.48 -14.92
CA ILE A 77 -6.11 -4.37 -14.20
C ILE A 77 -7.49 -4.12 -14.80
N GLU A 78 -8.52 -4.33 -13.99
CA GLU A 78 -9.90 -4.01 -14.38
C GLU A 78 -10.30 -2.58 -13.98
N HIS A 79 -9.82 -2.11 -12.82
CA HIS A 79 -10.19 -0.79 -12.29
C HIS A 79 -9.11 -0.23 -11.36
N VAL A 80 -8.92 1.10 -11.41
CA VAL A 80 -8.05 1.84 -10.48
C VAL A 80 -8.79 3.09 -10.03
N GLU A 81 -8.88 3.26 -8.71
CA GLU A 81 -9.53 4.41 -8.09
C GLU A 81 -8.63 5.06 -7.06
N ASN A 82 -8.51 6.39 -7.12
CA ASN A 82 -7.81 7.16 -6.09
C ASN A 82 -8.80 7.66 -5.03
N ILE A 83 -8.84 6.95 -3.90
CA ILE A 83 -9.62 7.35 -2.73
C ILE A 83 -8.81 8.13 -1.68
N GLY A 84 -7.58 8.52 -2.01
CA GLY A 84 -6.67 9.27 -1.13
C GLY A 84 -7.27 10.55 -0.51
N PRO A 85 -8.05 11.36 -1.25
CA PRO A 85 -8.70 12.54 -0.68
C PRO A 85 -9.62 12.24 0.52
N HIS A 86 -10.26 11.06 0.55
CA HIS A 86 -11.11 10.65 1.66
C HIS A 86 -10.30 10.35 2.94
N TYR A 87 -9.02 9.98 2.79
CA TYR A 87 -8.18 9.58 3.91
C TYR A 87 -7.83 10.76 4.83
N TYR A 88 -7.82 11.99 4.31
CA TYR A 88 -7.73 13.19 5.14
C TYR A 88 -8.89 13.28 6.13
N THR A 89 -10.13 13.16 5.66
CA THR A 89 -11.33 13.19 6.51
C THR A 89 -11.29 12.08 7.54
N THR A 90 -10.90 10.87 7.13
CA THR A 90 -10.74 9.73 8.05
C THR A 90 -9.76 10.04 9.19
N LEU A 91 -8.58 10.58 8.88
CA LEU A 91 -7.56 10.94 9.88
C LEU A 91 -8.02 12.07 10.81
N MET A 92 -8.76 13.04 10.29
CA MET A 92 -9.34 14.11 11.11
C MET A 92 -10.36 13.56 12.11
N CYS A 93 -11.27 12.69 11.67
CA CYS A 93 -12.22 12.04 12.57
C CYS A 93 -11.52 11.19 13.64
N TRP A 94 -10.42 10.50 13.28
CA TRP A 94 -9.62 9.77 14.26
C TRP A 94 -8.95 10.69 15.27
N MET A 95 -8.43 11.83 14.84
CA MET A 95 -7.83 12.84 15.72
C MET A 95 -8.86 13.41 16.70
N ASP A 96 -10.05 13.74 16.22
CA ASP A 96 -11.15 14.26 17.06
C ASP A 96 -11.54 13.23 18.12
N ASN A 97 -11.76 11.98 17.70
CA ASN A 97 -12.09 10.89 18.60
C ASN A 97 -10.98 10.62 19.63
N PHE A 98 -9.72 10.62 19.20
CA PHE A 98 -8.58 10.47 20.10
C PHE A 98 -8.54 11.58 21.14
N THR A 99 -8.76 12.83 20.71
CA THR A 99 -8.69 14.01 21.59
C THR A 99 -9.79 13.97 22.67
N VAL A 100 -11.00 13.54 22.31
CA VAL A 100 -12.14 13.43 23.24
C VAL A 100 -11.96 12.30 24.26
N ASN A 101 -11.22 11.24 23.92
CA ASN A 101 -11.04 10.05 24.76
C ASN A 101 -9.61 9.91 25.32
N ARG A 102 -8.88 11.02 25.44
CA ARG A 102 -7.46 11.00 25.83
C ARG A 102 -7.22 10.74 27.31
N GLU A 103 -8.21 11.06 28.16
CA GLU A 103 -8.21 10.83 29.61
C GLU A 103 -9.02 9.57 29.94
#